data_AF-A0A8H6A4T0-F1
#
_entry.id   AF-A0A8H6A4T0-F1
#
_cell.length_a   1.000
_cell.length_b   1.000
_cell.length_c   1.000
_cell.angle_alpha   90.00
_cell.angle_beta   90.00
_cell.angle_gamma   90.00
#
_symmetry.space_group_name_H-M   'P 1'
#
loop_
_entity.id
_entity.type
_entity.pdbx_description
1 polymer ?
#
loop_
_entity_poly.entity_id
_entity_poly.type
_entity_poly.pdbx_seq_one_letter_code
_entity_poly.pdbx_strand_id
1 'polypeptide(L)'
;MKRHKKLHDNIMGITRPAIRRLARRGGVERMKKDIYDEVRKAIKDRITEILRIVVLVLESSDIHCRQRKVVNSRDVLYALQRLGSTLYGF
;
A
#
# COMPACT_ATOMS: atom_id res chain seq x y z
N MET A 1 24.35 -17.57 11.03
CA MET A 1 24.33 -16.95 9.69
C MET A 1 23.08 -16.05 9.59
N LYS A 2 23.23 -14.72 9.75
CA LYS A 2 22.09 -13.78 9.63
C LYS A 2 21.64 -13.73 8.17
N ARG A 3 20.38 -14.11 7.90
CA ARG A 3 19.81 -14.13 6.55
C ARG A 3 19.66 -12.69 6.04
N HIS A 4 20.44 -12.32 5.03
CA HIS A 4 20.32 -11.00 4.39
C HIS A 4 18.99 -10.92 3.65
N LYS A 5 18.18 -9.89 3.94
CA LYS A 5 16.87 -9.70 3.33
C LYS A 5 17.06 -9.16 1.91
N LYS A 6 16.76 -9.98 0.88
CA LYS A 6 16.75 -9.51 -0.51
C LYS A 6 15.43 -8.81 -0.79
N LEU A 7 15.48 -7.55 -1.18
CA LEU A 7 14.31 -6.83 -1.71
C LEU A 7 14.21 -7.17 -3.19
N HIS A 8 13.08 -7.73 -3.63
CA HIS A 8 12.77 -7.97 -5.03
C HIS A 8 11.71 -6.98 -5.50
N ASP A 9 11.57 -6.82 -6.82
CA ASP A 9 10.45 -6.10 -7.39
C ASP A 9 9.16 -6.92 -7.23
N ASN A 10 8.44 -6.66 -6.13
CA ASN A 10 7.24 -7.40 -5.76
C ASN A 10 6.01 -7.02 -6.60
N ILE A 11 6.12 -6.02 -7.49
CA ILE A 11 4.96 -5.52 -8.23
C ILE A 11 4.37 -6.58 -9.18
N MET A 12 5.23 -7.46 -9.70
CA MET A 12 4.82 -8.58 -10.55
C MET A 12 4.06 -9.67 -9.77
N GLY A 13 4.15 -9.66 -8.44
CA GLY A 13 3.34 -10.49 -7.55
C GLY A 13 1.84 -10.17 -7.63
N ILE A 14 1.48 -8.97 -8.10
CA ILE A 14 0.10 -8.65 -8.48
C ILE A 14 -0.19 -9.31 -9.84
N THR A 15 -0.73 -10.53 -9.78
CA THR A 15 -0.98 -11.36 -10.95
C THR A 15 -2.14 -10.83 -11.81
N ARG A 16 -2.10 -11.12 -13.11
CA ARG A 16 -3.18 -10.75 -14.05
C ARG A 16 -4.57 -11.25 -13.61
N PRO A 17 -4.74 -12.49 -13.09
CA PRO A 17 -6.02 -12.93 -12.56
C PRO A 17 -6.53 -12.08 -11.37
N ALA A 18 -5.64 -11.61 -10.48
CA ALA A 18 -6.03 -10.74 -9.37
C ALA A 18 -6.58 -9.40 -9.86
N ILE A 19 -5.88 -8.77 -10.81
CA ILE A 19 -6.34 -7.53 -11.46
C ILE A 19 -7.68 -7.74 -12.16
N ARG A 20 -7.84 -8.87 -12.88
CA ARG A 20 -9.10 -9.20 -13.52
C ARG A 20 -10.24 -9.32 -12.51
N ARG A 21 -10.02 -9.97 -11.35
CA ARG A 21 -11.05 -10.06 -10.29
C ARG A 21 -11.45 -8.69 -9.75
N LEU A 22 -10.50 -7.77 -9.56
CA LEU A 22 -10.78 -6.39 -9.16
C LEU A 22 -11.62 -5.66 -10.21
N ALA A 23 -11.21 -5.74 -11.48
CA ALA A 23 -11.94 -5.13 -12.59
C ALA A 23 -13.35 -5.70 -12.75
N ARG A 24 -13.53 -7.01 -12.61
CA ARG A 24 -14.87 -7.65 -12.62
C ARG A 24 -15.75 -7.14 -11.48
N ARG A 25 -15.20 -7.00 -10.27
CA ARG A 25 -15.94 -6.41 -9.14
C ARG A 25 -16.35 -4.96 -9.42
N GLY A 26 -15.54 -4.22 -10.17
CA GLY A 26 -15.88 -2.88 -10.65
C GLY A 26 -16.80 -2.83 -11.87
N GLY A 27 -17.36 -3.97 -12.33
CA GLY A 27 -18.27 -4.01 -13.48
C GLY A 27 -17.60 -3.92 -14.85
N VAL A 28 -16.28 -4.05 -14.94
CA VAL A 28 -15.55 -3.95 -16.22
C VAL A 28 -15.79 -5.22 -17.04
N GLU A 29 -16.36 -5.07 -18.25
CA GLU A 29 -16.72 -6.20 -19.13
C GLU A 29 -15.58 -6.65 -20.06
N ARG A 30 -14.78 -5.72 -20.59
CA ARG A 30 -13.62 -6.02 -21.46
C ARG A 30 -12.40 -5.21 -21.02
N MET A 31 -11.22 -5.84 -21.11
CA MET A 31 -9.94 -5.22 -20.75
C MET A 31 -8.91 -5.47 -21.83
N LYS A 32 -8.17 -4.42 -22.20
CA LYS A 32 -6.97 -4.50 -23.04
C LYS A 32 -5.78 -5.06 -22.23
N LYS A 33 -4.76 -5.57 -22.94
CA LYS A 33 -3.54 -6.12 -22.32
C LYS A 33 -2.72 -5.08 -21.57
N ASP A 34 -2.69 -3.84 -22.07
CA ASP A 34 -1.81 -2.79 -21.51
C ASP A 34 -2.31 -2.28 -20.15
N ILE A 35 -3.60 -2.51 -19.83
CA ILE A 35 -4.21 -2.15 -18.55
C ILE A 35 -3.57 -2.90 -17.37
N TYR A 36 -3.01 -4.10 -17.57
CA TYR A 36 -2.39 -4.83 -16.45
C TYR A 36 -1.19 -4.10 -15.86
N ASP A 37 -0.39 -3.45 -16.71
CA ASP A 37 0.82 -2.76 -16.27
C ASP A 37 0.47 -1.38 -15.70
N GLU A 38 -0.53 -0.71 -16.30
CA GLU A 38 -1.04 0.56 -15.76
C GLU A 38 -1.67 0.39 -14.37
N VAL A 39 -2.47 -0.66 -14.15
CA VAL A 39 -3.06 -0.95 -12.84
C VAL A 39 -1.98 -1.24 -11.79
N ARG A 40 -0.91 -1.95 -12.16
CA ARG A 40 0.22 -2.17 -11.26
C ARG A 40 0.88 -0.86 -10.85
N LYS A 41 1.13 0.02 -11.81
CA LYS A 41 1.68 1.36 -11.53
C LYS A 41 0.77 2.14 -10.59
N ALA A 42 -0.52 2.22 -10.89
CA ALA A 42 -1.50 2.92 -10.05
C ALA A 42 -1.56 2.36 -8.61
N ILE A 43 -1.52 1.03 -8.43
CA ILE A 43 -1.48 0.41 -7.10
C ILE A 43 -0.20 0.79 -6.36
N LYS A 44 0.96 0.75 -7.04
CA LYS A 44 2.25 1.13 -6.45
C LYS A 44 2.25 2.59 -6.02
N ASP A 45 1.75 3.48 -6.86
CA ASP A 45 1.69 4.92 -6.59
C ASP A 45 0.80 5.20 -5.38
N ARG A 46 -0.40 4.58 -5.33
CA ARG A 46 -1.31 4.73 -4.19
C ARG A 46 -0.73 4.23 -2.87
N ILE A 47 -0.08 3.06 -2.87
CA ILE A 47 0.56 2.51 -1.66
C ILE A 47 1.73 3.40 -1.23
N THR A 48 2.50 3.93 -2.19
CA THR A 48 3.62 4.83 -1.89
C THR A 48 3.14 6.12 -1.22
N GLU A 49 2.02 6.69 -1.68
CA GLU A 49 1.39 7.85 -1.05
C GLU A 49 0.95 7.56 0.39
N ILE A 50 0.27 6.44 0.63
CA ILE A 50 -0.16 6.03 1.98
C ILE A 50 1.06 5.83 2.89
N LEU A 51 2.09 5.12 2.42
CA LEU A 51 3.30 4.84 3.20
C LEU A 51 4.07 6.11 3.58
N ARG A 52 4.12 7.13 2.70
CA ARG A 52 4.74 8.42 3.03
C ARG A 52 4.08 9.06 4.26
N ILE A 53 2.76 9.03 4.33
CA ILE A 53 2.01 9.59 5.45
C ILE A 53 2.19 8.71 6.70
N VAL A 54 2.16 7.38 6.56
CA VAL A 54 2.41 6.47 7.69
C VAL A 54 3.79 6.69 8.31
N VAL A 55 4.83 6.86 7.49
CA VAL A 55 6.19 7.16 7.96
C VAL A 55 6.23 8.52 8.67
N LEU A 56 5.59 9.55 8.10
CA LEU A 56 5.49 10.86 8.75
C LEU A 56 4.81 10.78 10.13
N VAL A 57 3.76 9.97 10.27
CA VAL A 57 3.04 9.77 11.54
C VAL A 57 3.95 9.08 12.57
N LEU A 58 4.73 8.09 12.14
CA LEU A 58 5.69 7.40 13.00
C LEU A 58 6.83 8.32 13.47
N GLU A 59 7.36 9.15 12.58
CA GLU A 59 8.43 10.11 12.89
C GLU A 59 7.89 11.26 13.76
N SER A 60 6.68 11.76 13.50
CA SER A 60 6.08 12.84 14.29
C SER A 60 5.84 12.50 15.78
N SER A 61 5.97 11.23 16.16
CA SER A 61 5.89 10.76 17.56
C SER A 61 7.14 11.06 18.40
N ASP A 62 8.05 11.90 17.89
CA ASP A 62 9.33 12.30 18.49
C ASP A 62 9.17 13.14 19.77
N ILE A 63 8.70 12.50 20.84
CA ILE A 63 9.29 12.70 22.16
C ILE A 63 10.71 12.14 22.06
N HIS A 64 11.73 12.90 22.49
CA HIS A 64 13.17 12.58 22.35
C HIS A 64 13.60 11.17 22.82
N CYS A 65 12.71 10.40 23.43
CA CYS A 65 12.94 9.10 24.04
C CYS A 65 12.28 7.90 23.31
N ARG A 66 11.47 8.10 22.25
CA ARG A 66 10.58 7.03 21.76
C ARG A 66 10.41 6.97 20.24
N GLN A 67 11.50 6.95 19.48
CA GLN A 67 11.47 6.59 18.05
C GLN A 67 10.93 5.16 17.85
N ARG A 68 9.72 5.07 17.30
CA ARG A 68 9.04 3.80 17.05
C ARG A 68 9.50 3.22 15.71
N LYS A 69 10.02 1.99 15.73
CA LYS A 69 10.45 1.26 14.52
C LYS A 69 9.39 0.32 13.94
N VAL A 70 8.25 0.19 14.62
CA VAL A 70 7.18 -0.76 14.28
C VAL A 70 5.93 0.03 13.93
N VAL A 71 5.39 -0.25 12.74
CA VAL A 71 4.12 0.31 12.26
C VAL A 71 2.97 -0.46 12.89
N ASN A 72 2.05 0.25 13.54
CA ASN A 72 0.81 -0.32 14.08
C ASN A 72 -0.37 -0.07 13.12
N SER A 73 -1.44 -0.87 13.26
CA SER A 73 -2.69 -0.66 12.50
C SER A 73 -3.27 0.74 12.68
N ARG A 74 -3.10 1.35 13.87
CA ARG A 74 -3.56 2.72 14.17
C ARG A 74 -2.87 3.78 13.31
N ASP A 75 -1.59 3.61 13.01
CA ASP A 75 -0.82 4.57 12.21
C ASP A 75 -1.31 4.55 10.75
N VAL A 76 -1.66 3.35 10.26
CA VAL A 76 -2.27 3.16 8.94
C VAL A 76 -3.68 3.74 8.90
N LEU A 77 -4.50 3.50 9.94
CA LEU A 77 -5.86 4.05 10.02
C LEU A 77 -5.85 5.59 10.00
N TYR A 78 -4.95 6.19 10.78
CA TYR A 78 -4.79 7.64 10.81
C TYR A 78 -4.32 8.20 9.46
N ALA A 79 -3.35 7.55 8.80
CA ALA A 79 -2.91 7.95 7.46
C ALA A 79 -4.04 7.87 6.42
N LEU A 80 -4.85 6.81 6.48
CA LEU A 80 -6.00 6.61 5.61
C LEU A 80 -7.11 7.64 5.85
N GLN A 81 -7.39 7.98 7.11
CA GLN A 81 -8.34 9.04 7.48
C GLN A 81 -7.88 10.41 6.95
N ARG A 82 -6.57 10.71 7.04
CA ARG A 82 -6.00 11.96 6.51
C ARG A 82 -6.10 12.07 4.98
N LEU A 83 -6.07 10.92 4.28
CA LEU A 83 -6.27 10.84 2.83
C LEU A 83 -7.76 10.80 2.41
N GLY A 84 -8.70 10.90 3.36
CA GLY A 84 -10.14 10.83 3.08
C GLY A 84 -10.64 9.42 2.73
N SER A 85 -9.87 8.38 3.03
CA SER A 85 -10.20 6.97 2.77
C SER A 85 -10.36 6.19 4.08
N THR A 86 -11.30 6.62 4.94
CA THR A 86 -11.50 6.02 6.27
C THR A 86 -11.87 4.54 6.17
N LEU A 87 -11.14 3.70 6.91
CA LEU A 87 -11.32 2.26 6.98
C LEU A 87 -11.90 1.87 8.34
N TYR A 88 -12.92 1.01 8.38
CA TYR A 88 -13.55 0.56 9.63
C TYR A 88 -13.20 -0.91 9.92
N GLY A 89 -13.12 -1.26 11.21
CA GLY A 89 -12.98 -2.65 11.66
C GLY A 89 -11.54 -3.18 11.81
N PHE A 90 -10.55 -2.29 12.01
CA PHE A 90 -9.14 -2.62 12.19
C PHE A 90 -8.56 -2.04 13.49
#